data_AF-A0AA36GZV1-F1
#
_entry.id   AF-A0AA36GZV1-F1
#
_cell.length_a   1.000
_cell.length_b   1.000
_cell.length_c   1.000
_cell.angle_alpha   90.00
_cell.angle_beta   90.00
_cell.angle_gamma   90.00
#
_symmetry.space_group_name_H-M   'P 1'
#
loop_
_entity.id
_entity.type
_entity.pdbx_description
1 polymer ?
#
loop_
_entity_poly.entity_id
_entity_poly.type
_entity_poly.pdbx_seq_one_letter_code
_entity_poly.pdbx_strand_id
1 'polypeptide(L)'
;MSAMMSISILVAILTCVGAELCQIHNANDLTNAKVCTELELYANDEVMKSPLLFDKIRMATTYRHFELNGTKLEKISEAREVLLPKGATVTILDNANLQELPKFNIVDANAIKLSVIGNPKLDTRQLLMECEKKRCSQDTLNSIQVPYSCRAIAPLPATCRIVFGTIPLHLHHYSWGTIEILYGTITLENSQLKRAPKLEMLEQVIQLKNTPVLVVKNNSKLEEIDSLLDLNYVIIDNQTGPVQIEKNPNLCIGVNHADNLFVKRYMKNVDPCIYGRKMVEVSENRKARELQEGNVEPSTGYEYETASDYEGDYENTRTTEPEPIEITSNGAPPAPPAVNFLTTEGDKNPEMTTVDQNMTRISASEVPRVESSESLVVITKTEIDGTTESVTSSTTKKQGGLKGFIEKILPKSGSEETYLFSSIFLLSIGIV
;
A
#
# COMPACT_ATOMS: atom_id res chain seq x y z
N MET A 1 -76.05 10.83 3.92
CA MET A 1 -74.84 10.01 3.65
C MET A 1 -74.12 10.68 2.48
N SER A 2 -73.41 11.81 2.60
CA SER A 2 -72.27 12.19 3.45
C SER A 2 -71.07 11.23 3.36
N ALA A 3 -70.20 11.48 2.40
CA ALA A 3 -68.81 11.08 2.40
C ALA A 3 -68.01 12.11 1.57
N MET A 4 -67.67 13.23 2.22
CA MET A 4 -66.67 14.17 1.71
C MET A 4 -65.30 13.50 1.79
N MET A 5 -64.72 13.19 0.65
CA MET A 5 -63.35 12.71 0.52
C MET A 5 -62.43 13.95 0.48
N SER A 6 -61.99 14.41 1.66
CA SER A 6 -60.96 15.43 1.78
C SER A 6 -59.62 14.86 1.30
N ILE A 7 -59.26 15.18 0.07
CA ILE A 7 -57.90 15.00 -0.45
C ILE A 7 -57.05 16.10 0.20
N SER A 8 -56.41 15.76 1.31
CA SER A 8 -55.34 16.57 1.88
C SER A 8 -54.16 16.54 0.93
N ILE A 9 -54.10 17.53 0.04
CA ILE A 9 -52.89 17.88 -0.70
C ILE A 9 -51.89 18.39 0.33
N LEU A 10 -51.06 17.48 0.85
CA LEU A 10 -49.84 17.83 1.53
C LEU A 10 -48.93 18.46 0.46
N VAL A 11 -49.02 19.79 0.33
CA VAL A 11 -47.99 20.58 -0.35
C VAL A 11 -46.73 20.36 0.47
N ALA A 12 -45.90 19.42 0.05
CA ALA A 12 -44.50 19.41 0.44
C ALA A 12 -43.96 20.76 -0.03
N ILE A 13 -43.84 21.69 0.91
CA ILE A 13 -43.05 22.90 0.75
C ILE A 13 -41.63 22.36 0.56
N LEU A 14 -41.30 22.05 -0.69
CA LEU A 14 -39.94 21.93 -1.16
C LEU A 14 -39.40 23.36 -1.02
N THR A 15 -38.97 23.71 0.20
CA THR A 15 -38.11 24.85 0.38
C THR A 15 -36.97 24.58 -0.58
N CYS A 16 -36.89 25.39 -1.63
CA CYS A 16 -35.75 25.44 -2.52
C CYS A 16 -34.62 25.95 -1.63
N VAL A 17 -34.02 25.06 -0.85
CA VAL A 17 -32.82 25.33 -0.06
C VAL A 17 -31.80 25.69 -1.12
N GLY A 18 -31.64 27.00 -1.34
CA GLY A 18 -30.69 27.52 -2.31
C GLY A 18 -29.34 26.88 -2.01
N ALA A 19 -28.69 26.38 -3.05
CA ALA A 19 -27.35 25.85 -2.92
C ALA A 19 -26.46 26.96 -2.34
N GLU A 20 -26.12 26.82 -1.05
CA GLU A 20 -25.25 27.73 -0.33
C GLU A 20 -23.82 27.22 -0.51
N LEU A 21 -23.03 28.01 -1.27
CA LEU A 21 -21.61 27.82 -1.45
C LEU A 21 -20.86 28.38 -0.23
N CYS A 22 -20.13 27.50 0.44
CA CYS A 22 -19.20 27.88 1.49
C CYS A 22 -17.78 27.94 0.94
N GLN A 23 -17.10 29.05 1.20
CA GLN A 23 -15.66 29.20 1.00
C GLN A 23 -15.00 29.23 2.37
N ILE A 24 -14.15 28.25 2.66
CA ILE A 24 -13.47 28.09 3.95
C ILE A 24 -11.97 28.19 3.70
N HIS A 25 -11.42 29.37 3.96
CA HIS A 25 -10.00 29.68 3.84
C HIS A 25 -9.29 29.73 5.20
N ASN A 26 -10.01 30.12 6.25
CA ASN A 26 -9.47 30.32 7.59
C ASN A 26 -10.47 29.90 8.68
N ALA A 27 -10.03 29.89 9.94
CA ALA A 27 -10.86 29.42 11.05
C ALA A 27 -12.12 30.26 11.31
N ASN A 28 -12.14 31.55 10.95
CA ASN A 28 -13.32 32.40 11.14
C ASN A 28 -14.45 32.03 10.15
N ASP A 29 -14.11 31.47 9.00
CA ASP A 29 -15.11 31.00 8.03
C ASP A 29 -15.92 29.82 8.62
N LEU A 30 -15.31 29.06 9.55
CA LEU A 30 -15.96 27.95 10.25
C LEU A 30 -16.97 28.38 11.31
N THR A 31 -16.95 29.61 11.80
CA THR A 31 -17.95 30.07 12.79
C THR A 31 -19.15 30.71 12.09
N ASN A 32 -18.91 31.40 10.98
CA ASN A 32 -19.91 32.21 10.30
C ASN A 32 -20.74 31.44 9.25
N ALA A 33 -20.19 30.37 8.67
CA ALA A 33 -20.87 29.64 7.61
C ALA A 33 -22.15 28.95 8.10
N LYS A 34 -23.24 29.00 7.33
CA LYS A 34 -24.38 28.09 7.53
C LYS A 34 -23.99 26.67 7.11
N VAL A 35 -24.94 25.73 7.16
CA VAL A 35 -24.70 24.35 6.70
C VAL A 35 -24.36 24.39 5.21
N CYS A 36 -23.16 23.95 4.87
CA CYS A 36 -22.64 24.03 3.51
C CYS A 36 -23.28 22.96 2.63
N THR A 37 -23.76 23.36 1.44
CA THR A 37 -24.28 22.41 0.43
C THR A 37 -23.29 22.27 -0.72
N GLU A 38 -22.65 23.37 -1.13
CA GLU A 38 -21.48 23.38 -2.00
C GLU A 38 -20.25 23.88 -1.23
N LEU A 39 -19.07 23.34 -1.53
CA LEU A 39 -17.86 23.57 -0.73
C LEU A 39 -16.63 23.90 -1.58
N GLU A 40 -15.94 24.95 -1.13
CA GLU A 40 -14.55 25.27 -1.45
C GLU A 40 -13.75 25.35 -0.14
N LEU A 41 -13.06 24.25 0.20
CA LEU A 41 -12.22 24.11 1.38
C LEU A 41 -10.75 24.15 0.98
N TYR A 42 -10.00 25.05 1.60
CA TYR A 42 -8.56 25.21 1.38
C TYR A 42 -7.76 24.69 2.58
N ALA A 43 -6.59 24.09 2.32
CA ALA A 43 -5.73 23.60 3.38
C ALA A 43 -5.11 24.76 4.17
N ASN A 44 -5.59 24.95 5.39
CA ASN A 44 -5.04 25.88 6.37
C ASN A 44 -4.90 25.17 7.72
N ASP A 45 -3.75 25.33 8.38
CA ASP A 45 -3.42 24.66 9.64
C ASP A 45 -4.47 24.87 10.74
N GLU A 46 -5.04 26.06 10.86
CA GLU A 46 -6.05 26.38 11.86
C GLU A 46 -7.40 25.72 11.53
N VAL A 47 -7.75 25.69 10.24
CA VAL A 47 -8.96 25.03 9.73
C VAL A 47 -8.87 23.51 9.97
N MET A 48 -7.75 22.89 9.59
CA MET A 48 -7.51 21.45 9.70
C MET A 48 -7.51 20.94 11.15
N LYS A 49 -7.14 21.80 12.10
CA LYS A 49 -7.11 21.50 13.55
C LYS A 49 -8.40 21.90 14.27
N SER A 50 -9.32 22.61 13.61
CA SER A 50 -10.52 23.13 14.25
C SER A 50 -11.53 22.01 14.55
N PRO A 51 -12.11 21.97 15.77
CA PRO A 51 -13.16 21.02 16.10
C PRO A 51 -14.46 21.27 15.32
N LEU A 52 -14.64 22.47 14.75
CA LEU A 52 -15.84 22.83 14.00
C LEU A 52 -15.79 22.37 12.53
N LEU A 53 -14.64 21.91 12.05
CA LEU A 53 -14.45 21.56 10.64
C LEU A 53 -15.47 20.52 10.17
N PHE A 54 -15.59 19.41 10.89
CA PHE A 54 -16.49 18.32 10.51
C PHE A 54 -17.94 18.78 10.43
N ASP A 55 -18.43 19.48 11.45
CA ASP A 55 -19.81 19.97 11.52
C ASP A 55 -20.16 20.87 10.33
N LYS A 56 -19.20 21.62 9.80
CA LYS A 56 -19.39 22.48 8.62
C LYS A 56 -19.39 21.72 7.31
N ILE A 57 -18.51 20.74 7.13
CA ILE A 57 -18.36 20.05 5.84
C ILE A 57 -19.24 18.81 5.69
N ARG A 58 -19.75 18.23 6.79
CA ARG A 58 -20.39 16.91 6.77
C ARG A 58 -21.62 16.81 5.87
N MET A 59 -22.38 17.89 5.69
CA MET A 59 -23.60 17.90 4.87
C MET A 59 -23.38 18.34 3.43
N ALA A 60 -22.16 18.75 3.06
CA ALA A 60 -21.90 19.24 1.72
C ALA A 60 -22.04 18.11 0.69
N THR A 61 -22.81 18.40 -0.35
CA THR A 61 -23.17 17.45 -1.41
C THR A 61 -22.41 17.71 -2.71
N THR A 62 -21.69 18.83 -2.81
CA THR A 62 -20.87 19.18 -3.98
C THR A 62 -19.53 19.75 -3.53
N TYR A 63 -18.42 19.21 -4.05
CA TYR A 63 -17.06 19.72 -3.79
C TYR A 63 -16.47 20.32 -5.06
N ARG A 64 -16.25 21.65 -5.06
CA ARG A 64 -15.57 22.36 -6.17
C ARG A 64 -14.07 22.37 -5.94
N HIS A 65 -13.67 22.68 -4.72
CA HIS A 65 -12.29 22.63 -4.26
C HIS A 65 -12.30 22.04 -2.84
N PHE A 66 -11.56 20.96 -2.60
CA PHE A 66 -11.56 20.30 -1.31
C PHE A 66 -10.16 19.83 -0.96
N GLU A 67 -9.51 20.55 -0.06
CA GLU A 67 -8.20 20.19 0.44
C GLU A 67 -8.27 19.83 1.92
N LEU A 68 -7.93 18.59 2.25
CA LEU A 68 -7.91 18.06 3.60
C LEU A 68 -6.53 17.48 3.88
N ASN A 69 -5.79 18.08 4.80
CA ASN A 69 -4.41 17.70 5.08
C ASN A 69 -4.16 17.53 6.57
N GLY A 70 -3.64 16.38 6.98
CA GLY A 70 -3.15 16.17 8.35
C GLY A 70 -4.22 16.28 9.45
N THR A 71 -5.49 16.02 9.12
CA THR A 71 -6.59 16.14 10.10
C THR A 71 -6.70 14.91 10.98
N LYS A 72 -7.39 15.06 12.11
CA LYS A 72 -7.76 13.96 13.01
C LYS A 72 -9.13 13.36 12.70
N LEU A 73 -9.77 13.79 11.60
CA LEU A 73 -11.10 13.34 11.23
C LEU A 73 -11.07 11.86 10.84
N GLU A 74 -12.10 11.12 11.28
CA GLU A 74 -12.32 9.73 10.86
C GLU A 74 -13.21 9.64 9.61
N LYS A 75 -13.99 10.68 9.36
CA LYS A 75 -14.93 10.81 8.24
C LYS A 75 -15.00 12.27 7.80
N ILE A 76 -15.31 12.51 6.51
CA ILE A 76 -15.38 13.87 5.94
C ILE A 76 -16.78 14.26 5.44
N SER A 77 -17.72 13.32 5.40
CA SER A 77 -19.09 13.58 4.92
C SER A 77 -20.11 12.61 5.51
N GLU A 78 -21.31 13.10 5.80
CA GLU A 78 -22.52 12.35 6.09
C GLU A 78 -23.47 12.28 4.88
N ALA A 79 -23.16 13.02 3.80
CA ALA A 79 -23.92 12.93 2.56
C ALA A 79 -23.79 11.52 1.95
N ARG A 80 -24.90 11.01 1.42
CA ARG A 80 -24.93 9.70 0.74
C ARG A 80 -24.04 9.67 -0.51
N GLU A 81 -23.97 10.79 -1.20
CA GLU A 81 -23.19 10.98 -2.42
C GLU A 81 -22.68 12.42 -2.45
N VAL A 82 -21.47 12.61 -2.97
CA VAL A 82 -20.86 13.91 -3.18
C VAL A 82 -20.52 14.07 -4.66
N LEU A 83 -21.08 15.11 -5.27
CA LEU A 83 -20.87 15.47 -6.66
C LEU A 83 -19.52 16.19 -6.83
N LEU A 84 -18.74 15.71 -7.79
CA LEU A 84 -17.51 16.37 -8.24
C LEU A 84 -17.76 16.97 -9.64
N PRO A 85 -18.09 18.28 -9.73
CA PRO A 85 -18.39 18.94 -10.99
C PRO A 85 -17.14 19.04 -11.88
N LYS A 86 -17.34 19.46 -13.14
CA LYS A 86 -16.25 19.72 -14.07
C LYS A 86 -15.25 20.73 -13.49
N GLY A 87 -13.96 20.40 -13.50
CA GLY A 87 -12.90 21.26 -12.94
C GLY A 87 -12.68 21.07 -11.44
N ALA A 88 -13.41 20.17 -10.78
CA ALA A 88 -13.26 19.94 -9.35
C ALA A 88 -11.84 19.49 -8.98
N THR A 89 -11.39 19.93 -7.81
CA THR A 89 -10.10 19.53 -7.22
C THR A 89 -10.36 18.94 -5.84
N VAL A 90 -9.89 17.71 -5.60
CA VAL A 90 -9.96 17.02 -4.31
C VAL A 90 -8.58 16.52 -3.93
N THR A 91 -8.06 17.02 -2.82
CA THR A 91 -6.75 16.69 -2.27
C THR A 91 -6.94 16.22 -0.83
N ILE A 92 -6.62 14.96 -0.53
CA ILE A 92 -6.77 14.34 0.79
C ILE A 92 -5.43 13.71 1.16
N LEU A 93 -4.67 14.39 2.01
CA LEU A 93 -3.28 14.06 2.31
C LEU A 93 -3.07 13.78 3.79
N ASP A 94 -2.36 12.70 4.08
CA ASP A 94 -1.73 12.43 5.38
C ASP A 94 -2.71 12.47 6.58
N ASN A 95 -3.97 12.03 6.39
CA ASN A 95 -4.98 11.95 7.45
C ASN A 95 -4.94 10.57 8.11
N ALA A 96 -4.17 10.44 9.20
CA ALA A 96 -3.89 9.16 9.87
C ALA A 96 -5.15 8.41 10.38
N ASN A 97 -6.23 9.13 10.64
CA ASN A 97 -7.46 8.58 11.20
C ASN A 97 -8.59 8.42 10.18
N LEU A 98 -8.47 8.94 8.97
CA LEU A 98 -9.54 8.93 8.00
C LEU A 98 -9.81 7.50 7.52
N GLN A 99 -11.04 7.03 7.68
CA GLN A 99 -11.44 5.65 7.40
C GLN A 99 -12.27 5.54 6.12
N GLU A 100 -13.16 6.51 5.90
CA GLU A 100 -14.16 6.46 4.83
C GLU A 100 -14.19 7.73 3.99
N LEU A 101 -14.32 7.54 2.67
CA LEU A 101 -14.69 8.59 1.72
C LEU A 101 -16.21 8.55 1.47
N PRO A 102 -16.86 9.69 1.20
CA PRO A 102 -18.20 9.67 0.64
C PRO A 102 -18.18 8.97 -0.71
N LYS A 103 -19.35 8.50 -1.15
CA LYS A 103 -19.51 8.02 -2.51
C LYS A 103 -19.34 9.22 -3.46
N PHE A 104 -18.21 9.29 -4.15
CA PHE A 104 -18.00 10.34 -5.13
C PHE A 104 -18.72 10.03 -6.44
N ASN A 105 -19.33 11.06 -7.03
CA ASN A 105 -19.95 11.03 -8.36
C ASN A 105 -19.22 12.03 -9.26
N ILE A 106 -18.35 11.51 -10.13
CA ILE A 106 -17.51 12.33 -11.02
C ILE A 106 -18.30 12.69 -12.27
N VAL A 107 -18.49 14.00 -12.50
CA VAL A 107 -19.22 14.49 -13.68
C VAL A 107 -18.35 14.37 -14.94
N ASP A 108 -17.12 14.86 -14.88
CA ASP A 108 -16.17 14.88 -16.00
C ASP A 108 -14.78 14.46 -15.54
N ALA A 109 -14.37 13.24 -15.89
CA ALA A 109 -13.11 12.64 -15.45
C ALA A 109 -11.87 13.22 -16.14
N ASN A 110 -12.03 13.93 -17.26
CA ASN A 110 -10.89 14.55 -17.97
C ASN A 110 -10.53 15.92 -17.38
N ALA A 111 -11.43 16.52 -16.61
CA ALA A 111 -11.26 17.84 -16.03
C ALA A 111 -11.07 17.81 -14.51
N ILE A 112 -11.07 16.64 -13.88
CA ILE A 112 -10.94 16.49 -12.44
C ILE A 112 -9.49 16.34 -12.00
N LYS A 113 -9.16 16.91 -10.85
CA LYS A 113 -7.88 16.71 -10.16
C LYS A 113 -8.14 16.00 -8.85
N LEU A 114 -7.65 14.77 -8.72
CA LEU A 114 -7.75 13.98 -7.49
C LEU A 114 -6.35 13.71 -6.98
N SER A 115 -6.15 13.79 -5.66
CA SER A 115 -4.91 13.39 -5.00
C SER A 115 -5.27 12.87 -3.61
N VAL A 116 -5.19 11.56 -3.40
CA VAL A 116 -5.53 10.90 -2.13
C VAL A 116 -4.36 10.03 -1.73
N ILE A 117 -3.52 10.50 -0.80
CA ILE A 117 -2.23 9.86 -0.48
C ILE A 117 -1.96 9.95 1.03
N GLY A 118 -1.37 8.91 1.62
CA GLY A 118 -0.92 8.93 3.02
C GLY A 118 -2.03 8.74 4.05
N ASN A 119 -3.15 8.11 3.69
CA ASN A 119 -4.29 7.88 4.57
C ASN A 119 -4.37 6.38 4.91
N PRO A 120 -3.62 5.88 5.92
CA PRO A 120 -3.37 4.45 6.13
C PRO A 120 -4.60 3.63 6.51
N LYS A 121 -5.66 4.26 7.03
CA LYS A 121 -6.92 3.59 7.40
C LYS A 121 -7.99 3.72 6.33
N LEU A 122 -7.72 4.47 5.27
CA LEU A 122 -8.72 4.87 4.30
C LEU A 122 -9.01 3.77 3.28
N ASP A 123 -10.28 3.45 3.11
CA ASP A 123 -10.76 2.64 2.00
C ASP A 123 -11.02 3.50 0.75
N THR A 124 -10.14 3.40 -0.24
CA THR A 124 -10.25 4.14 -1.52
C THR A 124 -10.93 3.35 -2.63
N ARG A 125 -11.46 2.14 -2.36
CA ARG A 125 -12.03 1.25 -3.38
C ARG A 125 -13.13 1.91 -4.20
N GLN A 126 -14.06 2.61 -3.55
CA GLN A 126 -15.17 3.28 -4.23
C GLN A 126 -14.67 4.35 -5.20
N LEU A 127 -13.70 5.16 -4.78
CA LEU A 127 -13.14 6.23 -5.60
C LEU A 127 -12.38 5.67 -6.82
N LEU A 128 -11.57 4.62 -6.61
CA LEU A 128 -10.85 3.94 -7.70
C LEU A 128 -11.83 3.34 -8.73
N MET A 129 -12.89 2.65 -8.27
CA MET A 129 -13.92 2.10 -9.16
C MET A 129 -14.66 3.18 -9.95
N GLU A 130 -15.04 4.29 -9.31
CA GLU A 130 -15.71 5.38 -10.00
C GLU A 130 -14.78 6.04 -11.02
N CYS A 131 -13.50 6.23 -10.69
CA CYS A 131 -12.53 6.77 -11.63
C CYS A 131 -12.30 5.85 -12.83
N GLU A 132 -12.19 4.54 -12.62
CA GLU A 132 -12.08 3.56 -13.70
C GLU A 132 -13.33 3.60 -14.61
N LYS A 133 -14.52 3.54 -14.00
CA LYS A 133 -15.81 3.61 -14.70
C LYS A 133 -15.94 4.88 -15.54
N LYS A 134 -15.44 6.01 -15.03
CA LYS A 134 -15.49 7.32 -15.68
C LYS A 134 -14.29 7.59 -16.59
N ARG A 135 -13.32 6.68 -16.65
CA ARG A 135 -12.08 6.78 -17.44
C ARG A 135 -11.22 7.99 -17.05
N CYS A 136 -10.96 8.15 -15.75
CA CYS A 136 -9.97 9.11 -15.26
C CYS A 136 -8.63 8.95 -15.98
N SER A 137 -7.90 10.06 -16.10
CA SER A 137 -6.54 10.02 -16.65
C SER A 137 -5.65 9.11 -15.80
N GLN A 138 -4.60 8.57 -16.41
CA GLN A 138 -3.68 7.71 -15.67
C GLN A 138 -2.98 8.46 -14.53
N ASP A 139 -2.63 9.72 -14.75
CA ASP A 139 -2.00 10.55 -13.73
C ASP A 139 -2.93 10.73 -12.53
N THR A 140 -4.24 10.89 -12.78
CA THR A 140 -5.28 10.93 -11.73
C THR A 140 -5.42 9.60 -10.99
N LEU A 141 -5.34 8.46 -11.68
CA LEU A 141 -5.36 7.15 -11.01
C LEU A 141 -4.11 6.93 -10.16
N ASN A 142 -2.94 7.35 -10.67
CA ASN A 142 -1.65 7.25 -9.97
C ASN A 142 -1.52 8.25 -8.80
N SER A 143 -2.44 9.20 -8.64
CA SER A 143 -2.49 10.09 -7.49
C SER A 143 -3.51 9.62 -6.44
N ILE A 144 -4.18 8.49 -6.65
CA ILE A 144 -5.08 7.86 -5.67
C ILE A 144 -4.37 6.62 -5.13
N GLN A 145 -4.08 6.64 -3.83
CA GLN A 145 -3.52 5.49 -3.14
C GLN A 145 -4.46 4.27 -3.24
N VAL A 146 -3.87 3.08 -3.20
CA VAL A 146 -4.65 1.86 -2.98
C VAL A 146 -5.22 1.82 -1.54
N PRO A 147 -6.26 1.05 -1.28
CA PRO A 147 -6.89 0.99 0.04
C PRO A 147 -5.90 0.60 1.12
N TYR A 148 -6.01 1.22 2.29
CA TYR A 148 -5.22 0.90 3.49
C TYR A 148 -3.69 0.97 3.29
N SER A 149 -3.22 1.88 2.43
CA SER A 149 -1.80 2.07 2.15
C SER A 149 -1.25 3.35 2.76
N CYS A 150 0.04 3.32 3.09
CA CYS A 150 0.77 4.50 3.54
C CYS A 150 1.60 5.08 2.40
N ARG A 151 1.97 6.34 2.54
CA ARG A 151 2.95 6.96 1.66
C ARG A 151 4.34 6.40 1.97
N ALA A 152 5.18 6.26 0.94
CA ALA A 152 6.57 5.84 1.07
C ALA A 152 7.46 6.95 1.70
N ILE A 153 7.18 7.33 2.95
CA ILE A 153 7.98 8.28 3.73
C ILE A 153 8.34 7.63 5.06
N ALA A 154 9.64 7.55 5.35
CA ALA A 154 10.13 7.07 6.63
C ALA A 154 10.05 8.16 7.72
N PRO A 155 9.83 7.79 9.00
CA PRO A 155 9.48 6.45 9.47
C PRO A 155 8.05 6.05 9.08
N LEU A 156 7.84 4.79 8.68
CA LEU A 156 6.49 4.28 8.47
C LEU A 156 5.80 3.97 9.80
N PRO A 157 4.47 4.14 9.90
CA PRO A 157 3.69 3.61 10.99
C PRO A 157 3.90 2.09 11.15
N ALA A 158 3.97 1.59 12.38
CA ALA A 158 4.23 0.17 12.66
C ALA A 158 3.17 -0.78 12.07
N THR A 159 1.95 -0.30 11.83
CA THR A 159 0.85 -1.05 11.21
C THR A 159 0.90 -1.03 9.68
N CYS A 160 1.84 -0.30 9.08
CA CYS A 160 1.93 -0.18 7.64
C CYS A 160 2.52 -1.45 7.01
N ARG A 161 1.73 -2.10 6.14
CA ARG A 161 2.16 -3.26 5.33
C ARG A 161 2.13 -2.99 3.84
N ILE A 162 1.26 -2.08 3.42
CA ILE A 162 1.10 -1.70 2.01
C ILE A 162 1.58 -0.26 1.85
N VAL A 163 2.51 -0.05 0.92
CA VAL A 163 3.10 1.26 0.68
C VAL A 163 2.85 1.71 -0.75
N PHE A 164 2.59 3.00 -0.91
CA PHE A 164 2.39 3.69 -2.18
C PHE A 164 3.49 4.74 -2.39
N GLY A 165 4.25 4.61 -3.48
CA GLY A 165 5.29 5.57 -3.87
C GLY A 165 6.67 4.93 -4.09
N THR A 166 7.72 5.65 -3.70
CA THR A 166 9.11 5.29 -4.00
C THR A 166 9.90 4.99 -2.72
N ILE A 167 10.59 3.85 -2.66
CA ILE A 167 11.47 3.47 -1.55
C ILE A 167 12.94 3.70 -1.95
N PRO A 168 13.64 4.69 -1.36
CA PRO A 168 15.06 4.91 -1.58
C PRO A 168 15.91 4.02 -0.66
N LEU A 169 16.50 2.95 -1.22
CA LEU A 169 17.32 2.00 -0.46
C LEU A 169 18.64 2.59 0.08
N HIS A 170 19.14 3.68 -0.52
CA HIS A 170 20.33 4.36 -0.04
C HIS A 170 20.09 5.08 1.32
N LEU A 171 18.83 5.42 1.63
CA LEU A 171 18.39 5.97 2.91
C LEU A 171 17.79 4.84 3.75
N HIS A 172 18.58 3.80 4.00
CA HIS A 172 18.12 2.63 4.74
C HIS A 172 17.45 3.05 6.06
N HIS A 173 16.20 2.63 6.24
CA HIS A 173 15.42 2.90 7.43
C HIS A 173 14.76 1.60 7.88
N TYR A 174 14.81 1.30 9.18
CA TYR A 174 14.34 0.02 9.74
C TYR A 174 12.86 -0.25 9.43
N SER A 175 12.05 0.81 9.32
CA SER A 175 10.62 0.68 9.01
C SER A 175 10.34 0.17 7.60
N TRP A 176 11.32 0.18 6.68
CA TRP A 176 11.16 -0.43 5.36
C TRP A 176 11.07 -1.97 5.44
N GLY A 177 11.63 -2.58 6.48
CA GLY A 177 11.58 -4.02 6.69
C GLY A 177 10.18 -4.55 7.02
N THR A 178 9.20 -3.69 7.31
CA THR A 178 7.82 -4.10 7.64
C THR A 178 6.87 -4.11 6.46
N ILE A 179 7.34 -3.72 5.27
CA ILE A 179 6.51 -3.58 4.07
C ILE A 179 6.35 -4.95 3.44
N GLU A 180 5.12 -5.33 3.09
CA GLU A 180 4.79 -6.58 2.40
C GLU A 180 4.55 -6.35 0.89
N ILE A 181 3.89 -5.24 0.55
CA ILE A 181 3.54 -4.88 -0.82
C ILE A 181 3.88 -3.41 -1.10
N LEU A 182 4.62 -3.18 -2.18
CA LEU A 182 4.92 -1.85 -2.70
C LEU A 182 4.17 -1.59 -4.01
N TYR A 183 3.39 -0.52 -4.06
CA TYR A 183 2.85 0.07 -5.29
C TYR A 183 3.75 1.24 -5.71
N GLY A 184 4.66 0.99 -6.65
CA GLY A 184 5.59 2.01 -7.14
C GLY A 184 7.00 1.46 -7.37
N THR A 185 8.00 2.17 -6.86
CA THR A 185 9.40 2.02 -7.32
C THR A 185 10.36 1.77 -6.15
N ILE A 186 11.26 0.79 -6.30
CA ILE A 186 12.46 0.67 -5.48
C ILE A 186 13.60 1.40 -6.18
N THR A 187 14.29 2.30 -5.48
CA THR A 187 15.45 3.02 -6.02
C THR A 187 16.71 2.78 -5.20
N LEU A 188 17.80 2.46 -5.89
CA LEU A 188 19.15 2.41 -5.36
C LEU A 188 20.05 3.23 -6.27
N GLU A 189 20.24 4.49 -5.91
CA GLU A 189 20.95 5.45 -6.75
C GLU A 189 22.06 6.16 -5.96
N ASN A 190 23.18 6.43 -6.64
CA ASN A 190 24.32 7.18 -6.11
C ASN A 190 24.83 6.65 -4.75
N SER A 191 24.71 5.34 -4.53
CA SER A 191 25.04 4.70 -3.26
C SER A 191 26.48 4.20 -3.22
N GLN A 192 27.01 4.10 -2.00
CA GLN A 192 28.30 3.46 -1.70
C GLN A 192 28.14 2.01 -1.21
N LEU A 193 26.91 1.50 -1.22
CA LEU A 193 26.61 0.14 -0.79
C LEU A 193 27.24 -0.87 -1.76
N LYS A 194 27.84 -1.92 -1.21
CA LYS A 194 28.33 -3.06 -1.97
C LYS A 194 27.21 -4.02 -2.38
N ARG A 195 26.16 -4.10 -1.57
CA ARG A 195 25.02 -4.98 -1.78
C ARG A 195 23.72 -4.23 -1.52
N ALA A 196 22.67 -4.56 -2.27
CA ALA A 196 21.34 -4.02 -2.00
C ALA A 196 20.82 -4.49 -0.62
N PRO A 197 20.32 -3.58 0.24
CA PRO A 197 19.71 -3.96 1.50
C PRO A 197 18.51 -4.87 1.27
N LYS A 198 18.38 -5.92 2.08
CA LYS A 198 17.22 -6.81 2.04
C LYS A 198 16.02 -6.13 2.71
N LEU A 199 14.86 -6.25 2.08
CA LEU A 199 13.57 -5.82 2.65
C LEU A 199 12.85 -7.08 3.14
N GLU A 200 13.07 -7.44 4.40
CA GLU A 200 12.77 -8.79 4.93
C GLU A 200 11.34 -9.28 4.69
N MET A 201 10.35 -8.39 4.77
CA MET A 201 8.94 -8.75 4.55
C MET A 201 8.42 -8.42 3.15
N LEU A 202 9.21 -7.74 2.30
CA LEU A 202 8.70 -7.30 1.01
C LEU A 202 8.63 -8.51 0.08
N GLU A 203 7.42 -8.83 -0.36
CA GLU A 203 7.18 -9.96 -1.26
C GLU A 203 6.89 -9.48 -2.68
N GLN A 204 6.24 -8.32 -2.81
CA GLN A 204 5.67 -7.91 -4.09
C GLN A 204 5.90 -6.42 -4.39
N VAL A 205 6.31 -6.14 -5.62
CA VAL A 205 6.40 -4.79 -6.18
C VAL A 205 5.49 -4.69 -7.40
N ILE A 206 4.51 -3.81 -7.32
CA ILE A 206 3.49 -3.61 -8.35
C ILE A 206 3.77 -2.29 -9.06
N GLN A 207 3.96 -2.38 -10.38
CA GLN A 207 4.24 -1.23 -11.21
C GLN A 207 3.03 -0.28 -11.28
N LEU A 208 3.26 1.01 -11.01
CA LEU A 208 2.31 2.04 -11.42
C LEU A 208 2.61 2.43 -12.87
N LYS A 209 1.57 2.75 -13.63
CA LYS A 209 1.76 3.08 -15.05
C LYS A 209 2.67 4.31 -15.20
N ASN A 210 3.60 4.24 -16.16
CA ASN A 210 4.65 5.22 -16.44
C ASN A 210 5.70 5.36 -15.33
N THR A 211 5.80 4.40 -14.42
CA THR A 211 6.85 4.34 -13.40
C THR A 211 7.61 3.02 -13.50
N PRO A 212 8.93 3.01 -13.29
CA PRO A 212 9.68 1.77 -13.16
C PRO A 212 9.34 1.06 -11.84
N VAL A 213 9.46 -0.26 -11.78
CA VAL A 213 9.43 -1.01 -10.52
C VAL A 213 10.78 -0.99 -9.81
N LEU A 214 11.87 -0.90 -10.57
CA LEU A 214 13.23 -0.97 -10.07
C LEU A 214 14.15 -0.01 -10.81
N VAL A 215 14.88 0.82 -10.04
CA VAL A 215 15.90 1.73 -10.56
C VAL A 215 17.19 1.52 -9.78
N VAL A 216 18.26 1.13 -10.48
CA VAL A 216 19.60 0.92 -9.93
C VAL A 216 20.60 1.71 -10.77
N LYS A 217 21.02 2.89 -10.31
CA LYS A 217 21.87 3.79 -11.11
C LYS A 217 23.06 4.36 -10.36
N ASN A 218 24.18 4.50 -11.06
CA ASN A 218 25.36 5.24 -10.59
C ASN A 218 25.94 4.73 -9.25
N ASN A 219 25.90 3.42 -8.99
CA ASN A 219 26.46 2.85 -7.76
C ASN A 219 27.86 2.28 -8.03
N SER A 220 28.90 3.04 -7.69
CA SER A 220 30.29 2.69 -8.06
C SER A 220 30.86 1.47 -7.34
N LYS A 221 30.29 1.11 -6.19
CA LYS A 221 30.74 -0.02 -5.36
C LYS A 221 29.76 -1.19 -5.35
N LEU A 222 28.61 -1.06 -6.00
CA LEU A 222 27.57 -2.08 -5.98
C LEU A 222 28.04 -3.30 -6.77
N GLU A 223 28.21 -4.41 -6.05
CA GLU A 223 28.66 -5.70 -6.57
C GLU A 223 27.44 -6.62 -6.84
N GLU A 224 26.38 -6.51 -6.03
CA GLU A 224 25.29 -7.50 -5.98
C GLU A 224 23.92 -6.84 -5.66
N ILE A 225 22.84 -7.34 -6.28
CA ILE A 225 21.44 -6.94 -5.97
C ILE A 225 20.50 -8.13 -5.78
N ASP A 226 21.03 -9.31 -5.48
CA ASP A 226 20.27 -10.58 -5.44
C ASP A 226 19.03 -10.50 -4.54
N SER A 227 19.12 -9.77 -3.41
CA SER A 227 18.00 -9.51 -2.50
C SER A 227 16.78 -8.83 -3.15
N LEU A 228 16.98 -8.12 -4.26
CA LEU A 228 15.91 -7.49 -5.04
C LEU A 228 15.41 -8.40 -6.17
N LEU A 229 16.15 -9.43 -6.55
CA LEU A 229 15.78 -10.35 -7.64
C LEU A 229 14.81 -11.45 -7.18
N ASP A 230 14.75 -11.70 -5.87
CA ASP A 230 13.82 -12.66 -5.25
C ASP A 230 12.39 -12.11 -5.09
N LEU A 231 12.17 -10.83 -5.36
CA LEU A 231 10.87 -10.18 -5.24
C LEU A 231 9.94 -10.55 -6.42
N ASN A 232 8.65 -10.64 -6.14
CA ASN A 232 7.64 -10.79 -7.19
C ASN A 232 7.29 -9.42 -7.82
N TYR A 233 7.70 -9.22 -9.08
CA TYR A 233 7.41 -8.00 -9.81
C TYR A 233 6.17 -8.15 -10.70
N VAL A 234 5.12 -7.39 -10.40
CA VAL A 234 3.94 -7.26 -11.27
C VAL A 234 4.15 -6.07 -12.19
N ILE A 235 4.56 -6.36 -13.43
CA ILE A 235 4.86 -5.36 -14.46
C ILE A 235 3.68 -5.25 -15.41
N ILE A 236 3.31 -4.02 -15.75
CA ILE A 236 2.27 -3.73 -16.74
C ILE A 236 2.87 -3.94 -18.13
N ASP A 237 2.24 -4.80 -18.93
CA ASP A 237 2.70 -5.10 -20.28
C ASP A 237 2.80 -3.83 -21.15
N ASN A 238 3.77 -3.82 -22.07
CA ASN A 238 4.04 -2.75 -23.02
C ASN A 238 4.49 -1.40 -22.40
N GLN A 239 4.84 -1.36 -21.11
CA GLN A 239 5.56 -0.24 -20.52
C GLN A 239 7.03 -0.23 -20.96
N THR A 240 7.52 0.95 -21.35
CA THR A 240 8.95 1.17 -21.64
C THR A 240 9.72 1.41 -20.35
N GLY A 241 10.86 0.73 -20.19
CA GLY A 241 11.76 0.92 -19.05
C GLY A 241 11.19 0.57 -17.67
N PRO A 242 10.51 -0.59 -17.50
CA PRO A 242 9.99 -1.01 -16.19
C PRO A 242 11.12 -1.27 -15.19
N VAL A 243 12.33 -1.57 -15.68
CA VAL A 243 13.56 -1.72 -14.89
C VAL A 243 14.63 -0.87 -15.54
N GLN A 244 15.37 -0.12 -14.72
CA GLN A 244 16.44 0.76 -15.18
C GLN A 244 17.73 0.45 -14.44
N ILE A 245 18.71 -0.10 -15.14
CA ILE A 245 20.02 -0.46 -14.57
C ILE A 245 21.11 0.18 -15.41
N GLU A 246 21.80 1.17 -14.84
CA GLU A 246 22.75 1.99 -15.59
C GLU A 246 23.94 2.38 -14.71
N LYS A 247 25.15 2.37 -15.28
CA LYS A 247 26.36 2.92 -14.64
C LYS A 247 26.67 2.29 -13.27
N ASN A 248 26.62 0.96 -13.18
CA ASN A 248 27.02 0.20 -12.00
C ASN A 248 28.22 -0.71 -12.39
N PRO A 249 29.47 -0.21 -12.38
CA PRO A 249 30.61 -0.86 -13.04
C PRO A 249 31.01 -2.21 -12.45
N ASN A 250 30.69 -2.47 -11.18
CA ASN A 250 31.04 -3.71 -10.49
C ASN A 250 29.85 -4.67 -10.34
N LEU A 251 28.66 -4.27 -10.82
CA LEU A 251 27.46 -5.05 -10.64
C LEU A 251 27.49 -6.26 -11.58
N CYS A 252 27.32 -7.45 -11.00
CA CYS A 252 27.09 -8.68 -11.74
C CYS A 252 25.89 -9.45 -11.16
N ILE A 253 25.34 -10.39 -11.93
CA ILE A 253 24.22 -11.24 -11.48
C ILE A 253 24.76 -12.56 -10.92
N GLY A 254 24.37 -12.92 -9.70
CA GLY A 254 24.70 -14.22 -9.13
C GLY A 254 24.27 -15.37 -10.05
N VAL A 255 25.09 -16.44 -10.12
CA VAL A 255 24.83 -17.59 -11.00
C VAL A 255 23.46 -18.22 -10.74
N ASN A 256 23.00 -18.19 -9.49
CA ASN A 256 21.69 -18.70 -9.07
C ASN A 256 20.51 -17.91 -9.66
N HIS A 257 20.71 -16.64 -10.03
CA HIS A 257 19.67 -15.77 -10.60
C HIS A 257 19.83 -15.58 -12.11
N ALA A 258 20.91 -16.06 -12.72
CA ALA A 258 21.14 -15.93 -14.16
C ALA A 258 20.02 -16.55 -15.00
N ASP A 259 19.38 -17.61 -14.48
CA ASP A 259 18.28 -18.28 -15.16
C ASP A 259 16.89 -17.67 -14.91
N ASN A 260 16.78 -16.71 -13.98
CA ASN A 260 15.52 -16.05 -13.64
C ASN A 260 14.94 -15.30 -14.85
N LEU A 261 13.64 -15.50 -15.13
CA LEU A 261 12.95 -14.88 -16.27
C LEU A 261 12.94 -13.35 -16.20
N PHE A 262 12.80 -12.77 -15.00
CA PHE A 262 12.88 -11.33 -14.79
C PHE A 262 14.24 -10.77 -15.20
N VAL A 263 15.33 -11.43 -14.75
CA VAL A 263 16.71 -11.06 -15.10
C VAL A 263 16.92 -11.15 -16.61
N LYS A 264 16.58 -12.29 -17.23
CA LYS A 264 16.70 -12.51 -18.68
C LYS A 264 15.93 -11.47 -19.50
N ARG A 265 14.76 -11.04 -19.02
CA ARG A 265 13.91 -10.08 -19.71
C ARG A 265 14.41 -8.64 -19.57
N TYR A 266 14.81 -8.23 -18.36
CA TYR A 266 14.99 -6.82 -18.01
C TYR A 266 16.44 -6.40 -17.70
N MET A 267 17.35 -7.36 -17.47
CA MET A 267 18.72 -7.08 -17.02
C MET A 267 19.78 -7.57 -18.02
N LYS A 268 19.47 -7.58 -19.31
CA LYS A 268 20.32 -8.11 -20.39
C LYS A 268 21.71 -7.48 -20.49
N ASN A 269 21.89 -6.30 -19.91
CA ASN A 269 23.14 -5.54 -19.95
C ASN A 269 24.00 -5.71 -18.69
N VAL A 270 23.62 -6.65 -17.81
CA VAL A 270 24.40 -6.98 -16.60
C VAL A 270 24.96 -8.38 -16.76
N ASP A 271 26.28 -8.51 -16.69
CA ASP A 271 26.96 -9.79 -16.86
C ASP A 271 26.74 -10.71 -15.65
N PRO A 272 26.70 -12.04 -15.84
CA PRO A 272 26.74 -12.98 -14.72
C PRO A 272 28.10 -12.90 -14.01
N CYS A 273 28.10 -13.08 -12.69
CA CYS A 273 29.33 -13.10 -11.90
C CYS A 273 30.20 -14.30 -12.33
N ILE A 274 31.45 -14.03 -12.73
CA ILE A 274 32.45 -15.06 -12.98
C ILE A 274 33.02 -15.47 -11.63
N TYR A 275 32.30 -16.31 -10.89
CA TYR A 275 32.95 -17.03 -9.78
C TYR A 275 34.05 -17.88 -10.39
N GLY A 276 35.26 -17.69 -9.88
CA GLY A 276 36.46 -18.29 -10.42
C GLY A 276 36.20 -19.71 -10.89
N ARG A 277 36.24 -19.92 -12.21
CA ARG A 277 36.85 -21.14 -12.69
C ARG A 277 38.20 -21.17 -11.98
N LYS A 278 38.33 -21.99 -10.93
CA LYS A 278 39.46 -22.89 -10.96
C LYS A 278 39.30 -23.62 -12.28
N MET A 279 39.90 -23.04 -13.33
CA MET A 279 40.35 -23.83 -14.44
C MET A 279 41.16 -24.91 -13.76
N VAL A 280 40.56 -26.09 -13.60
CA VAL A 280 41.35 -27.27 -13.79
C VAL A 280 41.79 -27.12 -15.25
N GLU A 281 42.93 -26.46 -15.45
CA GLU A 281 43.82 -26.82 -16.53
C GLU A 281 44.08 -28.31 -16.31
N VAL A 282 43.17 -29.15 -16.81
CA VAL A 282 43.56 -30.45 -17.31
C VAL A 282 44.42 -30.09 -18.50
N SER A 283 45.69 -29.77 -18.22
CA SER A 283 46.71 -29.59 -19.22
C SER A 283 46.57 -30.75 -20.19
N GLU A 284 46.48 -30.41 -21.46
CA GLU A 284 46.61 -31.32 -22.59
C GLU A 284 48.04 -31.91 -22.65
N ASN A 285 48.53 -32.48 -21.55
CA ASN A 285 49.84 -33.11 -21.43
C ASN A 285 49.77 -34.60 -21.08
N ARG A 286 48.59 -35.23 -21.14
CA ARG A 286 48.45 -36.70 -20.99
C ARG A 286 48.50 -37.50 -22.30
N LYS A 287 48.99 -36.90 -23.40
CA LYS A 287 49.27 -37.62 -24.65
C LYS A 287 50.74 -37.63 -25.09
N ALA A 288 51.66 -37.11 -24.27
CA ALA A 288 53.09 -37.08 -24.60
C ALA A 288 53.99 -37.89 -23.65
N ARG A 289 53.43 -38.78 -22.81
CA ARG A 289 54.23 -39.59 -21.87
C ARG A 289 53.82 -41.06 -21.77
N GLU A 290 53.41 -41.65 -22.90
CA GLU A 290 53.20 -43.10 -23.07
C GLU A 290 54.04 -43.67 -24.23
N LEU A 291 55.25 -43.14 -24.43
CA LEU A 291 56.20 -43.70 -25.40
C LEU A 291 57.64 -43.42 -24.96
N GLN A 292 58.00 -43.90 -23.76
CA GLN A 292 59.36 -44.33 -23.45
C GLN A 292 59.38 -45.02 -22.08
N GLU A 293 59.86 -46.27 -22.12
CA GLU A 293 60.45 -47.04 -21.02
C GLU A 293 59.44 -47.57 -19.97
N GLY A 294 59.18 -48.88 -19.86
CA GLY A 294 60.07 -50.01 -20.05
C GLY A 294 60.64 -50.43 -18.69
N ASN A 295 60.01 -51.44 -18.08
CA ASN A 295 60.54 -52.33 -17.03
C ASN A 295 61.18 -51.71 -15.78
N VAL A 296 60.43 -51.61 -14.67
CA VAL A 296 60.92 -52.00 -13.33
C VAL A 296 59.75 -52.55 -12.49
N GLU A 297 59.93 -53.76 -11.97
CA GLU A 297 59.04 -54.50 -11.07
C GLU A 297 59.12 -54.01 -9.60
N PRO A 298 58.24 -54.49 -8.68
CA PRO A 298 57.74 -53.70 -7.57
C PRO A 298 58.58 -53.85 -6.29
N SER A 299 58.73 -52.76 -5.53
CA SER A 299 59.13 -52.83 -4.12
C SER A 299 58.07 -52.23 -3.22
N THR A 300 57.56 -53.10 -2.36
CA THR A 300 56.76 -52.89 -1.16
C THR A 300 57.27 -51.76 -0.27
N GLY A 301 56.37 -50.93 0.24
CA GLY A 301 56.67 -49.98 1.31
C GLY A 301 55.42 -49.21 1.73
N TYR A 302 54.87 -49.59 2.87
CA TYR A 302 53.75 -48.93 3.54
C TYR A 302 54.12 -47.51 4.00
N GLU A 303 53.20 -46.56 3.89
CA GLU A 303 53.00 -45.55 4.93
C GLU A 303 51.59 -44.96 4.82
N TYR A 304 50.77 -45.24 5.83
CA TYR A 304 49.49 -44.61 6.07
C TYR A 304 49.77 -43.32 6.83
N GLU A 305 49.61 -42.15 6.20
CA GLU A 305 49.46 -40.90 6.94
C GLU A 305 47.98 -40.73 7.29
N THR A 306 47.69 -41.05 8.54
CA THR A 306 46.47 -40.73 9.27
C THR A 306 46.26 -39.23 9.30
N ALA A 307 45.10 -38.79 8.81
CA ALA A 307 44.59 -37.44 9.02
C ALA A 307 44.32 -37.24 10.53
N SER A 308 45.16 -36.43 11.17
CA SER A 308 44.98 -35.99 12.54
C SER A 308 43.92 -34.88 12.60
N ASP A 309 42.83 -35.17 13.30
CA ASP A 309 42.16 -34.35 14.31
C ASP A 309 42.40 -32.83 14.22
N TYR A 310 41.42 -32.14 13.64
CA TYR A 310 41.16 -30.75 13.94
C TYR A 310 39.90 -30.72 14.83
N GLU A 311 40.11 -30.80 16.14
CA GLU A 311 39.09 -30.46 17.13
C GLU A 311 38.82 -28.95 17.02
N GLY A 312 37.65 -28.61 16.49
CA GLY A 312 37.10 -27.27 16.60
C GLY A 312 36.40 -27.15 17.94
N ASP A 313 36.99 -26.37 18.85
CA ASP A 313 36.33 -25.93 20.07
C ASP A 313 35.11 -25.06 19.73
N TYR A 314 33.93 -25.68 19.84
CA TYR A 314 32.66 -24.95 19.94
C TYR A 314 32.56 -24.41 21.37
N GLU A 315 32.93 -23.14 21.57
CA GLU A 315 32.51 -22.41 22.77
C GLU A 315 31.00 -22.19 22.74
N ASN A 316 30.34 -22.94 23.60
CA ASN A 316 28.92 -22.91 23.89
C ASN A 316 28.57 -21.58 24.59
N THR A 317 27.69 -20.82 23.96
CA THR A 317 27.05 -19.62 24.50
C THR A 317 26.38 -19.90 25.84
N ARG A 318 26.86 -19.24 26.90
CA ARG A 318 26.10 -19.06 28.14
C ARG A 318 25.42 -17.69 28.07
N THR A 319 24.14 -17.71 27.73
CA THR A 319 23.22 -16.57 27.78
C THR A 319 23.11 -16.11 29.24
N THR A 320 23.77 -15.00 29.58
CA THR A 320 23.45 -14.25 30.79
C THR A 320 22.21 -13.41 30.50
N GLU A 321 21.14 -13.78 31.20
CA GLU A 321 19.91 -13.02 31.35
C GLU A 321 20.25 -11.61 31.87
N PRO A 322 19.90 -10.51 31.17
CA PRO A 322 20.12 -9.19 31.70
C PRO A 322 19.15 -8.94 32.87
N GLU A 323 19.72 -8.59 34.02
CA GLU A 323 18.96 -8.15 35.19
C GLU A 323 18.00 -7.00 34.85
N PRO A 324 16.82 -6.94 35.48
CA PRO A 324 15.88 -5.86 35.28
C PRO A 324 16.49 -4.55 35.77
N ILE A 325 16.71 -3.62 34.85
CA ILE A 325 17.08 -2.24 35.17
C ILE A 325 15.87 -1.60 35.89
N GLU A 326 15.98 -1.43 37.20
CA GLU A 326 15.11 -0.52 37.95
C GLU A 326 15.33 0.91 37.45
N ILE A 327 14.38 1.41 36.66
CA ILE A 327 14.27 2.82 36.35
C ILE A 327 13.76 3.53 37.61
N THR A 328 14.68 4.03 38.43
CA THR A 328 14.36 5.00 39.47
C THR A 328 14.02 6.34 38.80
N SER A 329 12.73 6.67 38.78
CA SER A 329 12.24 7.99 38.36
C SER A 329 12.55 9.04 39.43
N ASN A 330 13.78 9.53 39.49
CA ASN A 330 14.13 10.73 40.24
C ASN A 330 14.62 11.80 39.29
N GLY A 331 13.73 12.72 38.95
CA GLY A 331 14.04 13.88 38.11
C GLY A 331 12.79 14.50 37.51
N ALA A 332 11.94 15.10 38.34
CA ALA A 332 10.93 16.03 37.84
C ALA A 332 11.65 17.18 37.10
N PRO A 333 11.24 17.53 35.87
CA PRO A 333 11.80 18.70 35.20
C PRO A 333 11.44 19.97 35.99
N PRO A 334 12.35 20.97 36.03
CA PRO A 334 12.07 22.23 36.72
C PRO A 334 10.85 22.91 36.08
N ALA A 335 9.93 23.35 36.93
CA ALA A 335 8.78 24.14 36.51
C ALA A 335 9.24 25.38 35.73
N PRO A 336 8.54 25.76 34.65
CA PRO A 336 8.82 27.02 33.97
C PRO A 336 8.55 28.20 34.93
N PRO A 337 9.32 29.29 34.82
CA PRO A 337 9.12 30.46 35.68
C PRO A 337 7.72 31.03 35.51
N ALA A 338 7.06 31.29 36.64
CA ALA A 338 5.77 31.94 36.69
C ALA A 338 5.85 33.32 36.02
N VAL A 339 5.10 33.49 34.94
CA VAL A 339 4.85 34.80 34.34
C VAL A 339 3.80 35.48 35.21
N ASN A 340 4.24 36.47 35.99
CA ASN A 340 3.35 37.38 36.71
C ASN A 340 2.58 38.23 35.70
N PHE A 341 1.30 37.90 35.48
CA PHE A 341 0.34 38.84 34.93
C PHE A 341 -0.17 39.72 36.06
N LEU A 342 0.23 40.99 36.02
CA LEU A 342 -0.46 42.08 36.71
C LEU A 342 -1.86 42.22 36.12
N THR A 343 -2.88 41.77 36.84
CA THR A 343 -4.27 42.18 36.61
C THR A 343 -4.65 43.24 37.63
N THR A 344 -4.90 44.44 37.12
CA THR A 344 -5.50 45.56 37.83
C THR A 344 -6.91 45.23 38.32
N GLU A 345 -7.20 45.73 39.51
CA GLU A 345 -8.45 45.64 40.26
C GLU A 345 -9.69 46.08 39.46
N GLY A 346 -10.81 45.44 39.78
CA GLY A 346 -12.13 45.79 39.28
C GLY A 346 -13.21 45.03 40.02
N ASP A 347 -13.54 45.52 41.23
CA ASP A 347 -14.66 45.08 42.06
C ASP A 347 -15.97 44.91 41.27
N LYS A 348 -16.65 43.78 41.51
CA LYS A 348 -18.08 43.70 41.93
C LYS A 348 -18.58 42.25 41.93
N ASN A 349 -18.80 41.73 43.13
CA ASN A 349 -19.81 40.69 43.43
C ASN A 349 -21.21 41.39 43.49
N PRO A 350 -22.38 40.71 43.49
CA PRO A 350 -22.60 39.36 44.05
C PRO A 350 -23.59 38.44 43.30
N GLU A 351 -23.79 37.28 43.95
CA GLU A 351 -24.87 36.29 43.81
C GLU A 351 -24.67 35.16 42.81
N MET A 352 -24.26 34.01 43.34
CA MET A 352 -24.60 32.73 42.74
C MET A 352 -25.07 31.72 43.79
N THR A 353 -26.27 31.25 43.53
CA THR A 353 -27.10 30.33 44.28
C THR A 353 -26.51 28.92 44.26
N THR A 354 -26.57 28.26 45.41
CA THR A 354 -26.25 26.84 45.61
C THR A 354 -27.14 25.94 44.75
N VAL A 355 -26.54 25.05 43.95
CA VAL A 355 -27.23 23.95 43.26
C VAL A 355 -26.65 22.62 43.72
N ASP A 356 -27.56 21.76 44.17
CA ASP A 356 -27.35 20.43 44.72
C ASP A 356 -26.63 19.46 43.78
N GLN A 357 -25.72 18.69 44.37
CA GLN A 357 -25.05 17.55 43.76
C GLN A 357 -25.96 16.31 43.85
N ASN A 358 -26.51 15.88 42.71
CA ASN A 358 -27.07 14.53 42.56
C ASN A 358 -26.07 13.64 41.80
N MET A 359 -25.32 12.82 42.57
CA MET A 359 -24.60 11.67 42.04
C MET A 359 -25.59 10.51 41.83
N THR A 360 -25.82 10.14 40.56
CA THR A 360 -26.45 8.87 40.22
C THR A 360 -25.38 7.93 39.67
N ARG A 361 -25.10 6.86 40.42
CA ARG A 361 -24.35 5.68 39.95
C ARG A 361 -25.12 5.03 38.80
N ILE A 362 -24.50 4.90 37.64
CA ILE A 362 -24.96 4.00 36.58
C ILE A 362 -24.06 2.77 36.59
N SER A 363 -24.67 1.63 36.88
CA SER A 363 -24.08 0.30 36.86
C SER A 363 -23.79 -0.14 35.42
N ALA A 364 -22.69 -0.87 35.25
CA ALA A 364 -22.29 -1.52 34.00
C ALA A 364 -23.41 -2.43 33.48
N SER A 365 -23.76 -2.26 32.21
CA SER A 365 -24.67 -3.14 31.47
C SER A 365 -23.86 -4.01 30.49
N GLU A 366 -24.30 -5.25 30.42
CA GLU A 366 -23.65 -6.41 29.81
C GLU A 366 -23.48 -6.29 28.29
N VAL A 367 -22.37 -6.83 27.81
CA VAL A 367 -22.06 -7.05 26.39
C VAL A 367 -22.86 -8.25 25.88
N PRO A 368 -23.71 -8.13 24.84
CA PRO A 368 -24.22 -9.30 24.16
C PRO A 368 -23.21 -9.79 23.12
N ARG A 369 -22.81 -11.05 23.32
CA ARG A 369 -22.07 -11.92 22.42
C ARG A 369 -22.90 -12.16 21.15
N VAL A 370 -22.39 -11.72 20.00
CA VAL A 370 -23.00 -12.00 18.69
C VAL A 370 -22.38 -13.29 18.14
N GLU A 371 -23.12 -14.39 18.24
CA GLU A 371 -22.94 -15.60 17.43
C GLU A 371 -24.19 -15.81 16.58
N SER A 372 -24.02 -15.80 15.26
CA SER A 372 -24.52 -16.82 14.32
C SER A 372 -24.64 -16.24 12.91
N SER A 373 -23.85 -16.81 11.99
CA SER A 373 -24.00 -16.64 10.56
C SER A 373 -25.10 -17.60 10.07
N GLU A 374 -26.24 -17.07 9.67
CA GLU A 374 -27.29 -17.85 9.01
C GLU A 374 -26.86 -18.20 7.57
N SER A 375 -26.80 -19.50 7.29
CA SER A 375 -26.64 -20.03 5.94
C SER A 375 -28.00 -20.04 5.22
N LEU A 376 -28.13 -19.25 4.16
CA LEU A 376 -29.33 -19.22 3.33
C LEU A 376 -29.28 -20.36 2.30
N VAL A 377 -30.11 -21.39 2.46
CA VAL A 377 -30.30 -22.46 1.48
C VAL A 377 -31.39 -22.03 0.50
N VAL A 378 -31.00 -21.71 -0.73
CA VAL A 378 -31.96 -21.45 -1.82
C VAL A 378 -32.20 -22.75 -2.58
N ILE A 379 -33.37 -23.35 -2.38
CA ILE A 379 -33.86 -24.47 -3.20
C ILE A 379 -34.59 -23.87 -4.39
N THR A 380 -34.04 -24.02 -5.59
CA THR A 380 -34.76 -23.74 -6.84
C THR A 380 -35.26 -25.05 -7.42
N LYS A 381 -36.58 -25.20 -7.55
CA LYS A 381 -37.20 -26.27 -8.33
C LYS A 381 -37.40 -25.76 -9.75
N THR A 382 -36.83 -26.45 -10.72
CA THR A 382 -37.15 -26.26 -12.14
C THR A 382 -37.77 -27.55 -12.62
N GLU A 383 -39.01 -27.47 -13.08
CA GLU A 383 -39.81 -28.61 -13.56
C GLU A 383 -39.70 -28.67 -15.08
N ILE A 384 -38.99 -29.67 -15.60
CA ILE A 384 -38.98 -30.02 -17.02
C ILE A 384 -39.06 -31.55 -17.09
N ASP A 385 -40.13 -32.04 -17.73
CA ASP A 385 -40.41 -33.43 -18.11
C ASP A 385 -40.00 -34.55 -17.13
N GLY A 386 -40.91 -34.82 -16.19
CA GLY A 386 -41.27 -36.18 -15.81
C GLY A 386 -40.25 -37.03 -15.03
N THR A 387 -39.11 -36.49 -14.62
CA THR A 387 -38.13 -37.25 -13.82
C THR A 387 -37.49 -36.38 -12.73
N THR A 388 -37.76 -36.73 -11.47
CA THR A 388 -37.29 -35.98 -10.30
C THR A 388 -35.90 -36.47 -9.88
N GLU A 389 -34.84 -35.75 -10.24
CA GLU A 389 -33.52 -35.90 -9.61
C GLU A 389 -33.20 -34.66 -8.77
N SER A 390 -32.95 -34.87 -7.47
CA SER A 390 -32.48 -33.83 -6.56
C SER A 390 -30.97 -33.68 -6.68
N VAL A 391 -30.51 -32.61 -7.33
CA VAL A 391 -29.08 -32.25 -7.38
C VAL A 391 -28.79 -31.20 -6.31
N THR A 392 -28.04 -31.59 -5.29
CA THR A 392 -27.51 -30.68 -4.26
C THR A 392 -26.15 -30.16 -4.74
N SER A 393 -26.09 -28.96 -5.32
CA SER A 393 -24.82 -28.30 -5.65
C SER A 393 -24.44 -27.29 -4.56
N SER A 394 -23.40 -27.58 -3.77
CA SER A 394 -22.79 -26.61 -2.86
C SER A 394 -21.82 -25.74 -3.65
N THR A 395 -22.23 -24.51 -3.96
CA THR A 395 -21.33 -23.51 -4.55
C THR A 395 -20.81 -22.60 -3.44
N THR A 396 -19.61 -22.86 -2.93
CA THR A 396 -18.90 -21.93 -2.04
C THR A 396 -18.42 -20.74 -2.86
N LYS A 397 -19.23 -19.67 -2.90
CA LYS A 397 -18.75 -18.33 -3.30
C LYS A 397 -17.73 -17.87 -2.25
N LYS A 398 -16.44 -18.08 -2.49
CA LYS A 398 -15.39 -17.33 -1.80
C LYS A 398 -15.61 -15.84 -2.12
N GLN A 399 -15.91 -15.04 -1.11
CA GLN A 399 -15.69 -13.59 -1.18
C GLN A 399 -14.22 -13.39 -1.55
N GLY A 400 -13.96 -12.92 -2.77
CA GLY A 400 -12.62 -12.49 -3.16
C GLY A 400 -12.21 -11.35 -2.23
N GLY A 401 -11.27 -11.60 -1.33
CA GLY A 401 -10.73 -10.60 -0.42
C GLY A 401 -10.04 -9.45 -1.17
N LEU A 402 -9.54 -8.46 -0.42
CA LEU A 402 -8.85 -7.27 -0.91
C LEU A 402 -7.87 -7.55 -2.07
N LYS A 403 -7.17 -8.69 -2.03
CA LYS A 403 -6.29 -9.19 -3.10
C LYS A 403 -6.98 -9.34 -4.47
N GLY A 404 -8.13 -10.01 -4.53
CA GLY A 404 -8.86 -10.22 -5.79
C GLY A 404 -9.54 -8.96 -6.34
N PHE A 405 -9.79 -7.97 -5.49
CA PHE A 405 -10.27 -6.66 -5.93
C PHE A 405 -9.15 -5.83 -6.56
N ILE A 406 -7.97 -5.82 -5.92
CA ILE A 406 -6.78 -5.12 -6.39
C ILE A 406 -6.35 -5.66 -7.77
N GLU A 407 -6.32 -6.98 -7.94
CA GLU A 407 -6.00 -7.63 -9.22
C GLU A 407 -7.01 -7.32 -10.35
N LYS A 408 -8.21 -6.85 -10.01
CA LYS A 408 -9.25 -6.50 -10.99
C LYS A 408 -9.19 -5.03 -11.43
N ILE A 409 -8.77 -4.12 -10.55
CA ILE A 409 -8.68 -2.68 -10.84
C ILE A 409 -7.32 -2.31 -11.43
N LEU A 410 -6.28 -3.05 -11.06
CA LEU A 410 -4.97 -2.91 -11.69
C LEU A 410 -4.92 -3.74 -12.97
N PRO A 411 -4.24 -3.27 -14.01
CA PRO A 411 -4.20 -3.95 -15.29
C PRO A 411 -3.77 -5.40 -15.09
N LYS A 412 -4.58 -6.34 -15.60
CA LYS A 412 -4.25 -7.77 -15.60
C LYS A 412 -2.91 -7.94 -16.33
N SER A 413 -1.88 -8.39 -15.62
CA SER A 413 -0.66 -8.87 -16.26
C SER A 413 -1.02 -10.08 -17.12
N GLY A 414 -0.85 -9.98 -18.43
CA GLY A 414 -1.11 -11.08 -19.34
C GLY A 414 0.03 -12.08 -19.30
N SER A 415 0.04 -13.02 -18.36
CA SER A 415 0.92 -14.20 -18.47
C SER A 415 0.43 -15.39 -17.65
N GLU A 416 -0.68 -15.98 -18.05
CA GLU A 416 -0.89 -17.43 -17.95
C GLU A 416 -1.61 -17.90 -19.21
N GLU A 417 -0.91 -17.85 -20.35
CA GLU A 417 -1.23 -18.73 -21.48
C GLU A 417 -0.09 -19.73 -21.64
N THR A 418 -0.42 -20.95 -21.28
CA THR A 418 0.32 -22.17 -21.57
C THR A 418 0.43 -22.30 -23.10
N TYR A 419 1.62 -22.11 -23.65
CA TYR A 419 1.88 -22.40 -25.06
C TYR A 419 1.85 -23.92 -25.29
N LEU A 420 0.73 -24.41 -25.81
CA LEU A 420 0.60 -25.71 -26.46
C LEU A 420 -0.24 -25.51 -27.73
N PHE A 421 0.17 -26.20 -28.78
CA PHE A 421 -0.32 -26.20 -30.17
C PHE A 421 0.29 -25.13 -31.09
N SER A 422 0.55 -25.40 -32.36
CA SER A 422 0.75 -26.63 -33.15
C SER A 422 0.98 -26.09 -34.56
N SER A 423 2.02 -26.58 -35.21
CA SER A 423 2.31 -26.29 -36.60
C SER A 423 1.17 -26.81 -37.49
N ILE A 424 0.32 -25.93 -38.01
CA ILE A 424 -0.54 -26.24 -39.17
C ILE A 424 -0.33 -25.18 -40.24
N PHE A 425 0.39 -25.61 -41.27
CA PHE A 425 0.52 -25.01 -42.59
C PHE A 425 -0.86 -24.74 -43.20
N LEU A 426 -1.05 -23.55 -43.79
CA LEU A 426 -2.01 -23.36 -44.87
C LEU A 426 -1.27 -22.89 -46.12
N LEU A 427 -1.18 -23.83 -47.07
CA LEU A 427 -0.90 -23.57 -48.48
C LEU A 427 -2.04 -22.72 -49.06
N SER A 428 -1.67 -21.58 -49.64
CA SER A 428 -2.47 -20.86 -50.62
C SER A 428 -2.29 -21.54 -51.99
N ILE A 429 -3.36 -22.17 -52.49
CA ILE A 429 -3.51 -22.50 -53.90
C ILE A 429 -4.42 -21.42 -54.49
N GLY A 430 -3.85 -20.60 -55.36
CA GLY A 430 -4.60 -19.84 -56.36
C GLY A 430 -4.74 -20.69 -57.61
N ILE A 431 -5.95 -20.75 -58.19
CA ILE A 431 -6.16 -21.13 -59.58
C ILE A 431 -7.16 -20.15 -60.20
N VAL A 432 -6.79 -19.77 -61.42
CA VAL A 432 -7.40 -18.97 -62.49
C VAL A 432 -8.90 -19.16 -62.68
#